data_AF-A0A931PPZ1-F1
#
_entry.id   AF-A0A931PPZ1-F1
#
_cell.length_a   1.000
_cell.length_b   1.000
_cell.length_c   1.000
_cell.angle_alpha   90.00
_cell.angle_beta   90.00
_cell.angle_gamma   90.00
#
_symmetry.space_group_name_H-M   'P 1'
#
loop_
_entity.id
_entity.type
_entity.pdbx_description
1 polymer ?
#
loop_
_entity_poly.entity_id
_entity_poly.type
_entity_poly.pdbx_seq_one_letter_code
_entity_poly.pdbx_strand_id
1 'polypeptide(L)'
;MLVTASVVHAGGWTPRPLGDFLGAQGSTSDFVPPVPDYVGWVDGEFVTFALVDYPGLAAGWIEDATGGAESLGTKVRGTVMERAAPDGRAEVRVRLVTSRALSWAFLIADVVDFSDPLFFLTTPLAFGARAQDVVDGATPSLGKAHFDVTFTNSAPGAPLPDLVQLLNAPLPGQLPVTFRFRSLTCGTTPDGTPARLTIDQVCSDTGSGQVCAAAVVEIAPLASACDDD
;
A
#
# COMPACT_ATOMS: atom_id res chain seq x y z
N MET A 1 -35.62 -8.24 34.45
CA MET A 1 -34.63 -9.09 33.77
C MET A 1 -33.32 -8.31 33.78
N LEU A 2 -32.39 -8.61 34.69
CA LEU A 2 -31.08 -7.96 34.74
C LEU A 2 -30.18 -8.63 33.70
N VAL A 3 -29.74 -7.90 32.68
CA VAL A 3 -28.66 -8.33 31.80
C VAL A 3 -27.35 -7.96 32.49
N THR A 4 -26.63 -8.96 33.02
CA THR A 4 -25.26 -8.76 33.51
C THR A 4 -24.35 -8.55 32.30
N ALA A 5 -23.89 -7.31 32.08
CA ALA A 5 -22.86 -7.04 31.09
C ALA A 5 -21.53 -7.60 31.61
N SER A 6 -21.03 -8.66 30.97
CA SER A 6 -19.68 -9.15 31.22
C SER A 6 -18.68 -8.13 30.68
N VAL A 7 -17.86 -7.58 31.58
CA VAL A 7 -16.74 -6.70 31.19
C VAL A 7 -15.64 -7.57 30.61
N VAL A 8 -15.54 -7.63 29.28
CA VAL A 8 -14.41 -8.25 28.60
C VAL A 8 -13.22 -7.30 28.75
N HIS A 9 -12.18 -7.73 29.47
CA HIS A 9 -10.94 -6.97 29.56
C HIS A 9 -10.24 -7.01 28.20
N ALA A 10 -9.60 -5.90 27.81
CA ALA A 10 -8.76 -5.89 26.62
C ALA A 10 -7.69 -6.99 26.75
N GLY A 11 -7.64 -7.88 25.75
CA GLY A 11 -6.67 -8.98 25.73
C GLY A 11 -5.24 -8.46 25.58
N GLY A 12 -4.27 -9.29 25.97
CA GLY A 12 -2.88 -9.06 25.57
C GLY A 12 -2.72 -9.11 24.04
N TRP A 13 -1.65 -8.52 23.52
CA TRP A 13 -1.31 -8.64 22.10
C TRP A 13 -0.90 -10.08 21.79
N THR A 14 -1.50 -10.64 20.75
CA THR A 14 -1.21 -11.99 20.23
C THR A 14 -0.71 -11.88 18.79
N PRO A 15 0.34 -12.63 18.41
CA PRO A 15 0.82 -12.62 17.03
C PRO A 15 -0.13 -13.38 16.10
N ARG A 16 -0.25 -12.92 14.85
CA ARG A 16 -0.86 -13.65 13.74
C ARG A 16 0.19 -13.97 12.68
N PRO A 17 -0.01 -15.02 11.86
CA PRO A 17 0.83 -15.25 10.69
C PRO A 17 0.83 -14.02 9.77
N LEU A 18 2.01 -13.61 9.30
CA LEU A 18 2.13 -12.53 8.30
C LEU A 18 1.36 -12.88 7.01
N GLY A 19 1.34 -14.16 6.65
CA GLY A 19 0.60 -14.68 5.49
C GLY A 19 -0.91 -14.41 5.55
N ASP A 20 -1.51 -14.33 6.74
CA ASP A 20 -2.93 -13.97 6.88
C ASP A 20 -3.20 -12.57 6.32
N PHE A 21 -2.27 -11.63 6.52
CA PHE A 21 -2.42 -10.26 6.06
C PHE A 21 -2.10 -10.14 4.57
N LEU A 22 -0.96 -10.70 4.14
CA LEU A 22 -0.53 -10.62 2.75
C LEU A 22 -1.49 -11.35 1.80
N GLY A 23 -1.99 -12.53 2.21
CA GLY A 23 -2.96 -13.30 1.42
C GLY A 23 -4.36 -12.69 1.35
N ALA A 24 -4.64 -11.65 2.15
CA ALA A 24 -5.88 -10.91 2.08
C ALA A 24 -5.81 -9.69 1.15
N GLN A 25 -4.61 -9.27 0.72
CA GLN A 25 -4.45 -8.10 -0.17
C GLN A 25 -4.69 -8.50 -1.64
N GLY A 26 -5.04 -7.52 -2.47
CA GLY A 26 -5.21 -7.74 -3.91
C GLY A 26 -6.50 -8.49 -4.25
N SER A 27 -7.56 -8.24 -3.50
CA SER A 27 -8.86 -8.89 -3.71
C SER A 27 -9.60 -8.43 -4.98
N THR A 28 -9.16 -7.31 -5.57
CA THR A 28 -9.67 -6.72 -6.82
C THR A 28 -8.51 -6.40 -7.76
N SER A 29 -8.83 -6.03 -9.01
CA SER A 29 -7.84 -5.62 -10.02
C SER A 29 -8.44 -4.54 -10.94
N ASP A 30 -9.09 -3.55 -10.33
CA ASP A 30 -9.96 -2.61 -11.04
C ASP A 30 -9.19 -1.37 -11.52
N PHE A 31 -8.11 -0.96 -10.84
CA PHE A 31 -7.42 0.29 -11.14
C PHE A 31 -6.27 0.12 -12.13
N VAL A 32 -5.50 -0.97 -12.01
CA VAL A 32 -4.33 -1.25 -12.87
C VAL A 32 -4.40 -2.68 -13.44
N PRO A 33 -5.52 -3.09 -14.07
CA PRO A 33 -5.70 -4.46 -14.52
C PRO A 33 -4.58 -4.90 -15.48
N PRO A 34 -4.14 -6.18 -15.43
CA PRO A 34 -4.63 -7.26 -14.55
C PRO A 34 -3.86 -7.35 -13.21
N VAL A 35 -3.08 -6.33 -12.83
CA VAL A 35 -2.35 -6.33 -11.56
C VAL A 35 -3.35 -6.19 -10.40
N PRO A 36 -3.25 -7.01 -9.33
CA PRO A 36 -4.11 -6.85 -8.17
C PRO A 36 -3.96 -5.48 -7.51
N ASP A 37 -5.05 -4.93 -6.98
CA ASP A 37 -5.07 -3.60 -6.40
C ASP A 37 -4.33 -3.53 -5.06
N TYR A 38 -3.67 -2.40 -4.83
CA TYR A 38 -3.08 -2.04 -3.54
C TYR A 38 -3.14 -0.53 -3.34
N VAL A 39 -2.92 -0.10 -2.09
CA VAL A 39 -3.09 1.30 -1.68
C VAL A 39 -2.08 2.21 -2.40
N GLY A 40 -2.61 3.22 -3.09
CA GLY A 40 -1.85 4.33 -3.66
C GLY A 40 -1.71 5.51 -2.71
N TRP A 41 -0.78 6.41 -3.03
CA TRP A 41 -0.38 7.53 -2.17
C TRP A 41 -0.45 8.83 -2.95
N VAL A 42 -0.96 9.89 -2.30
CA VAL A 42 -1.09 11.22 -2.89
C VAL A 42 -0.58 12.28 -1.93
N ASP A 43 0.18 13.27 -2.41
CA ASP A 43 0.62 14.35 -1.54
C ASP A 43 -0.56 15.20 -1.00
N GLY A 44 -0.27 16.02 0.01
CA GLY A 44 -1.29 16.84 0.68
C GLY A 44 -1.93 17.92 -0.21
N GLU A 45 -1.30 18.25 -1.35
CA GLU A 45 -1.80 19.23 -2.32
C GLU A 45 -2.46 18.56 -3.53
N PHE A 46 -2.50 17.21 -3.57
CA PHE A 46 -2.99 16.42 -4.70
C PHE A 46 -2.26 16.75 -6.01
N VAL A 47 -0.94 16.91 -5.96
CA VAL A 47 -0.11 17.16 -7.16
C VAL A 47 0.39 15.85 -7.77
N THR A 48 0.87 14.93 -6.95
CA THR A 48 1.53 13.69 -7.36
C THR A 48 0.79 12.50 -6.78
N PHE A 49 0.47 11.54 -7.64
CA PHE A 49 0.02 10.21 -7.25
C PHE A 49 1.16 9.22 -7.45
N ALA A 50 1.31 8.27 -6.52
CA ALA A 50 2.29 7.21 -6.60
C ALA A 50 1.72 5.87 -6.13
N LEU A 51 2.17 4.78 -6.77
CA LEU A 51 1.99 3.42 -6.29
C LEU A 51 3.33 2.81 -5.92
N VAL A 52 3.35 2.12 -4.78
CA VAL A 52 4.52 1.38 -4.27
C VAL A 52 4.05 0.00 -3.84
N ASP A 53 4.62 -1.05 -4.45
CA ASP A 53 4.26 -2.44 -4.22
C ASP A 53 4.76 -2.96 -2.87
N TYR A 54 4.21 -2.40 -1.78
CA TYR A 54 4.50 -2.83 -0.43
C TYR A 54 4.03 -4.26 -0.10
N PRO A 55 2.94 -4.81 -0.69
CA PRO A 55 2.53 -6.19 -0.40
C PRO A 55 3.20 -7.22 -1.32
N GLY A 56 3.90 -6.80 -2.38
CA GLY A 56 4.56 -7.70 -3.35
C GLY A 56 3.61 -8.27 -4.41
N LEU A 57 2.46 -7.64 -4.62
CA LEU A 57 1.43 -8.09 -5.56
C LEU A 57 1.85 -7.84 -7.02
N ALA A 58 2.40 -6.66 -7.31
CA ALA A 58 2.86 -6.34 -8.66
C ALA A 58 4.08 -7.19 -9.04
N ALA A 59 5.02 -7.39 -8.11
CA ALA A 59 6.16 -8.26 -8.30
C ALA A 59 5.75 -9.71 -8.55
N GLY A 60 4.81 -10.25 -7.76
CA GLY A 60 4.27 -11.60 -7.99
C GLY A 60 3.59 -11.72 -9.35
N TRP A 61 2.80 -10.72 -9.75
CA TRP A 61 2.17 -10.70 -11.05
C TRP A 61 3.17 -10.68 -12.22
N ILE A 62 4.26 -9.91 -12.14
CA ILE A 62 5.32 -9.89 -13.17
C ILE A 62 5.96 -11.27 -13.31
N GLU A 63 6.27 -11.92 -12.18
CA GLU A 63 6.88 -13.25 -12.18
C GLU A 63 5.94 -14.27 -12.83
N ASP A 64 4.65 -14.26 -12.48
CA ASP A 64 3.65 -15.14 -13.07
C ASP A 64 3.43 -14.86 -14.58
N ALA A 65 3.29 -13.59 -14.96
CA ALA A 65 3.02 -13.17 -16.33
C ALA A 65 4.17 -13.50 -17.29
N THR A 66 5.40 -13.54 -16.80
CA THR A 66 6.59 -13.89 -17.58
C THR A 66 6.96 -15.38 -17.46
N GLY A 67 6.17 -16.19 -16.74
CA GLY A 67 6.49 -17.59 -16.48
C GLY A 67 7.79 -17.78 -15.69
N GLY A 68 8.13 -16.82 -14.83
CA GLY A 68 9.35 -16.78 -14.02
C GLY A 68 10.58 -16.23 -14.73
N ALA A 69 10.46 -15.72 -15.96
CA ALA A 69 11.58 -15.16 -16.70
C ALA A 69 12.07 -13.82 -16.12
N GLU A 70 11.15 -13.02 -15.56
CA GLU A 70 11.45 -11.77 -14.86
C GLU A 70 11.01 -11.90 -13.40
N SER A 71 11.93 -11.66 -12.46
CA SER A 71 11.61 -11.57 -11.04
C SER A 71 12.28 -10.35 -10.44
N LEU A 72 11.49 -9.49 -9.80
CA LEU A 72 12.01 -8.27 -9.19
C LEU A 72 12.83 -8.55 -7.92
N GLY A 73 12.80 -9.77 -7.38
CA GLY A 73 13.44 -10.11 -6.11
C GLY A 73 12.83 -9.39 -4.91
N THR A 74 11.56 -8.95 -5.04
CA THR A 74 10.81 -8.27 -3.98
C THR A 74 10.66 -9.18 -2.76
N LYS A 75 10.93 -8.64 -1.57
CA LYS A 75 10.80 -9.39 -0.31
C LYS A 75 10.01 -8.57 0.68
N VAL A 76 8.92 -9.15 1.17
CA VAL A 76 8.07 -8.57 2.21
C VAL A 76 8.31 -9.32 3.51
N ARG A 77 8.59 -8.58 4.58
CA ARG A 77 8.71 -9.13 5.94
C ARG A 77 7.98 -8.22 6.91
N GLY A 78 7.59 -8.74 8.07
CA GLY A 78 6.80 -7.94 8.98
C GLY A 78 6.22 -8.70 10.16
N THR A 79 5.35 -8.02 10.89
CA THR A 79 4.57 -8.59 11.98
C THR A 79 3.11 -8.20 11.87
N VAL A 80 2.24 -9.11 12.30
CA VAL A 80 0.82 -8.86 12.51
C VAL A 80 0.52 -9.18 13.98
N MET A 81 0.02 -8.20 14.71
CA MET A 81 -0.37 -8.34 16.10
C MET A 81 -1.85 -8.03 16.24
N GLU A 82 -2.57 -8.79 17.05
CA GLU A 82 -4.00 -8.62 17.30
C GLU A 82 -4.27 -8.63 18.80
N ARG A 83 -5.22 -7.80 19.24
CA ARG A 83 -5.79 -7.89 20.60
C ARG A 83 -7.30 -7.73 20.58
N ALA A 84 -7.98 -8.42 21.50
CA ALA A 84 -9.40 -8.20 21.73
C ALA A 84 -9.67 -6.83 22.35
N ALA A 85 -10.67 -6.13 21.81
CA ALA A 85 -11.20 -4.88 22.34
C ALA A 85 -12.41 -5.15 23.27
N PRO A 86 -12.72 -4.26 24.22
CA PRO A 86 -13.83 -4.45 25.17
C PRO A 86 -15.23 -4.60 24.53
N ASP A 87 -15.40 -4.11 23.30
CA ASP A 87 -16.65 -4.18 22.54
C ASP A 87 -16.80 -5.47 21.71
N GLY A 88 -15.88 -6.43 21.88
CA GLY A 88 -15.88 -7.71 21.17
C GLY A 88 -15.18 -7.69 19.81
N ARG A 89 -14.72 -6.53 19.35
CA ARG A 89 -13.91 -6.39 18.13
C ARG A 89 -12.44 -6.71 18.40
N ALA A 90 -11.60 -6.61 17.37
CA ALA A 90 -10.15 -6.72 17.50
C ALA A 90 -9.43 -5.46 17.01
N GLU A 91 -8.40 -5.02 17.72
CA GLU A 91 -7.42 -4.08 17.18
C GLU A 91 -6.28 -4.88 16.56
N VAL A 92 -5.98 -4.61 15.30
CA VAL A 92 -4.91 -5.25 14.53
C VAL A 92 -3.84 -4.21 14.21
N ARG A 93 -2.58 -4.58 14.41
CA ARG A 93 -1.40 -3.80 14.01
C ARG A 93 -0.57 -4.60 13.05
N VAL A 94 -0.31 -4.02 11.89
CA VAL A 94 0.54 -4.60 10.86
C VAL A 94 1.74 -3.69 10.67
N ARG A 95 2.92 -4.30 10.61
CA ARG A 95 4.16 -3.61 10.26
C ARG A 95 4.85 -4.38 9.15
N LEU A 96 5.06 -3.75 8.00
CA LEU A 96 5.75 -4.31 6.87
C LEU A 96 7.04 -3.54 6.58
N VAL A 97 8.04 -4.29 6.14
CA VAL A 97 9.24 -3.79 5.49
C VAL A 97 9.37 -4.56 4.18
N THR A 98 9.39 -3.83 3.08
CA THR A 98 9.49 -4.40 1.74
C THR A 98 10.75 -3.87 1.07
N SER A 99 11.59 -4.78 0.59
CA SER A 99 12.75 -4.44 -0.25
C SER A 99 12.43 -4.68 -1.70
N ARG A 100 12.98 -3.84 -2.59
CA ARG A 100 12.77 -3.91 -4.04
C ARG A 100 11.28 -3.84 -4.39
N ALA A 101 10.55 -2.96 -3.73
CA ALA A 101 9.15 -2.66 -4.06
C ALA A 101 9.12 -1.90 -5.39
N LEU A 102 8.39 -2.42 -6.38
CA LEU A 102 8.12 -1.71 -7.63
C LEU A 102 7.40 -0.40 -7.31
N SER A 103 7.84 0.71 -7.89
CA SER A 103 7.14 1.98 -7.74
C SER A 103 7.05 2.76 -9.04
N TRP A 104 5.99 3.53 -9.18
CA TRP A 104 5.79 4.49 -10.26
C TRP A 104 4.92 5.64 -9.78
N ALA A 105 4.97 6.75 -10.48
CA ALA A 105 4.18 7.94 -10.16
C ALA A 105 3.79 8.72 -11.42
N PHE A 106 2.71 9.50 -11.32
CA PHE A 106 2.30 10.49 -12.31
C PHE A 106 1.86 11.78 -11.64
N LEU A 107 1.77 12.85 -12.43
CA LEU A 107 1.21 14.12 -11.97
C LEU A 107 -0.31 14.10 -12.17
N ILE A 108 -1.06 14.46 -11.14
CA ILE A 108 -2.52 14.50 -11.15
C ILE A 108 -3.03 15.51 -12.19
N ALA A 109 -2.26 16.56 -12.46
CA ALA A 109 -2.55 17.54 -13.52
C ALA A 109 -2.54 16.94 -14.94
N ASP A 110 -1.89 15.80 -15.14
CA ASP A 110 -1.82 15.11 -16.44
C ASP A 110 -2.98 14.12 -16.64
N VAL A 111 -3.85 13.95 -15.64
CA VAL A 111 -5.07 13.12 -15.77
C VAL A 111 -6.09 13.88 -16.63
N VAL A 112 -6.42 13.29 -17.78
CA VAL A 112 -7.34 13.89 -18.76
C VAL A 112 -8.80 13.74 -18.33
N ASP A 113 -9.16 12.57 -17.77
CA ASP A 113 -10.54 12.23 -17.41
C ASP A 113 -10.58 11.33 -16.17
N PHE A 114 -10.97 11.87 -15.02
CA PHE A 114 -11.16 11.10 -13.79
C PHE A 114 -12.39 10.17 -13.83
N SER A 115 -13.24 10.29 -14.84
CA SER A 115 -14.35 9.35 -15.05
C SER A 115 -13.95 8.10 -15.84
N ASP A 116 -12.78 8.09 -16.48
CA ASP A 116 -12.20 6.89 -17.08
C ASP A 116 -11.72 5.95 -15.97
N PRO A 117 -12.31 4.76 -15.77
CA PRO A 117 -11.88 3.83 -14.73
C PRO A 117 -10.42 3.36 -14.91
N LEU A 118 -9.84 3.54 -16.10
CA LEU A 118 -8.48 3.12 -16.45
C LEU A 118 -7.49 4.29 -16.50
N PHE A 119 -7.82 5.46 -15.94
CA PHE A 119 -6.91 6.62 -15.99
C PHE A 119 -5.52 6.31 -15.42
N PHE A 120 -5.40 5.40 -14.43
CA PHE A 120 -4.11 4.96 -13.90
C PHE A 120 -3.21 4.27 -14.94
N LEU A 121 -3.79 3.62 -15.96
CA LEU A 121 -3.08 3.00 -17.07
C LEU A 121 -2.75 3.98 -18.18
N THR A 122 -3.62 4.96 -18.42
CA THR A 122 -3.53 5.86 -19.58
C THR A 122 -2.82 7.17 -19.29
N THR A 123 -2.73 7.58 -18.02
CA THR A 123 -2.05 8.83 -17.62
C THR A 123 -0.54 8.70 -17.84
N PRO A 124 0.15 9.66 -18.49
CA PRO A 124 1.60 9.62 -18.64
C PRO A 124 2.31 9.50 -17.28
N LEU A 125 3.30 8.62 -17.18
CA LEU A 125 4.11 8.50 -15.96
C LEU A 125 5.05 9.71 -15.85
N ALA A 126 5.27 10.17 -14.63
CA ALA A 126 6.32 11.12 -14.29
C ALA A 126 7.57 10.43 -13.71
N PHE A 127 7.43 9.18 -13.24
CA PHE A 127 8.52 8.39 -12.68
C PHE A 127 8.25 6.89 -12.79
N GLY A 128 9.29 6.13 -13.10
CA GLY A 128 9.30 4.68 -13.10
C GLY A 128 8.48 4.03 -14.20
N ALA A 129 8.08 2.78 -13.97
CA ALA A 129 7.40 1.93 -14.93
C ALA A 129 6.29 1.13 -14.23
N ARG A 130 5.16 0.91 -14.91
CA ARG A 130 4.11 0.02 -14.42
C ARG A 130 4.55 -1.43 -14.56
N ALA A 131 3.83 -2.34 -13.93
CA ALA A 131 4.14 -3.77 -14.03
C ALA A 131 4.04 -4.28 -15.47
N GLN A 132 3.04 -3.82 -16.23
CA GLN A 132 2.86 -4.16 -17.65
C GLN A 132 4.06 -3.71 -18.48
N ASP A 133 4.52 -2.47 -18.26
CA ASP A 133 5.70 -1.93 -18.95
C ASP A 133 6.95 -2.77 -18.66
N VAL A 134 7.10 -3.25 -17.42
CA VAL A 134 8.21 -4.12 -17.01
C VAL A 134 8.15 -5.49 -17.69
N VAL A 135 6.95 -6.08 -17.81
CA VAL A 135 6.75 -7.31 -18.60
C VAL A 135 7.13 -7.10 -20.07
N ASP A 136 6.89 -5.90 -20.61
CA ASP A 136 7.28 -5.50 -21.96
C ASP A 136 8.76 -5.06 -22.08
N GLY A 137 9.53 -5.18 -21.00
CA GLY A 137 10.99 -4.96 -20.98
C GLY A 137 11.45 -3.59 -20.48
N ALA A 138 10.57 -2.77 -19.91
CA ALA A 138 10.96 -1.53 -19.25
C ALA A 138 11.76 -1.82 -17.96
N THR A 139 12.73 -0.95 -17.65
CA THR A 139 13.51 -1.06 -16.41
C THR A 139 12.63 -0.70 -15.20
N PRO A 140 12.47 -1.58 -14.21
CA PRO A 140 11.68 -1.29 -13.02
C PRO A 140 12.35 -0.25 -12.13
N SER A 141 11.56 0.61 -11.49
CA SER A 141 12.02 1.47 -10.40
C SER A 141 11.74 0.80 -9.06
N LEU A 142 12.80 0.57 -8.29
CA LEU A 142 12.78 -0.31 -7.11
C LEU A 142 13.23 0.45 -5.88
N GLY A 143 12.50 0.24 -4.78
CA GLY A 143 12.75 0.95 -3.53
C GLY A 143 12.54 0.13 -2.28
N LYS A 144 12.75 0.77 -1.13
CA LYS A 144 12.37 0.23 0.17
C LYS A 144 11.08 0.90 0.64
N ALA A 145 10.15 0.09 1.12
CA ALA A 145 8.91 0.58 1.73
C ALA A 145 8.80 0.12 3.19
N HIS A 146 8.32 1.01 4.04
CA HIS A 146 7.93 0.75 5.42
C HIS A 146 6.46 1.12 5.57
N PHE A 147 5.67 0.18 6.07
CA PHE A 147 4.24 0.39 6.23
C PHE A 147 3.78 -0.07 7.60
N ASP A 148 3.28 0.87 8.39
CA ASP A 148 2.62 0.59 9.67
C ASP A 148 1.14 0.92 9.51
N VAL A 149 0.26 -0.02 9.83
CA VAL A 149 -1.19 0.24 9.87
C VAL A 149 -1.80 -0.33 11.14
N THR A 150 -2.70 0.43 11.74
CA THR A 150 -3.57 -0.03 12.82
C THR A 150 -5.01 0.10 12.36
N PHE A 151 -5.79 -0.95 12.55
CA PHE A 151 -7.21 -0.96 12.23
C PHE A 151 -8.00 -1.77 13.25
N THR A 152 -9.31 -1.54 13.27
CA THR A 152 -10.25 -2.39 14.00
C THR A 152 -10.81 -3.44 13.04
N ASN A 153 -10.89 -4.70 13.47
CA ASN A 153 -11.50 -5.81 12.76
C ASN A 153 -12.74 -6.32 13.52
N SER A 154 -13.61 -7.07 12.84
CA SER A 154 -14.94 -7.43 13.35
C SER A 154 -14.93 -8.26 14.64
N ALA A 155 -13.93 -9.12 14.84
CA ALA A 155 -13.72 -9.93 16.04
C ALA A 155 -12.27 -10.46 16.10
N PRO A 156 -11.76 -10.87 17.27
CA PRO A 156 -10.49 -11.59 17.37
C PRO A 156 -10.49 -12.86 16.51
N GLY A 157 -9.41 -13.07 15.76
CA GLY A 157 -9.26 -14.21 14.85
C GLY A 157 -10.08 -14.14 13.56
N ALA A 158 -10.89 -13.09 13.34
CA ALA A 158 -11.61 -12.91 12.09
C ALA A 158 -10.63 -12.75 10.90
N PRO A 159 -11.03 -13.10 9.66
CA PRO A 159 -10.21 -12.85 8.47
C PRO A 159 -9.73 -11.39 8.42
N LEU A 160 -8.46 -11.19 8.04
CA LEU A 160 -7.93 -9.84 7.85
C LEU A 160 -8.47 -9.26 6.54
N PRO A 161 -8.78 -7.95 6.48
CA PRO A 161 -9.32 -7.34 5.27
C PRO A 161 -8.22 -7.05 4.24
N ASP A 162 -8.68 -6.95 2.99
CA ASP A 162 -7.98 -6.19 1.96
C ASP A 162 -7.97 -4.70 2.35
N LEU A 163 -6.82 -4.03 2.25
CA LEU A 163 -6.72 -2.63 2.66
C LEU A 163 -7.42 -1.64 1.74
N VAL A 164 -7.49 -1.91 0.44
CA VAL A 164 -8.25 -1.08 -0.49
C VAL A 164 -9.73 -1.14 -0.12
N GLN A 165 -10.26 -2.33 0.19
CA GLN A 165 -11.61 -2.49 0.71
C GLN A 165 -11.79 -1.79 2.06
N LEU A 166 -10.87 -1.98 3.01
CA LEU A 166 -10.97 -1.40 4.35
C LEU A 166 -11.05 0.14 4.31
N LEU A 167 -10.27 0.77 3.42
CA LEU A 167 -10.19 2.23 3.32
C LEU A 167 -11.37 2.84 2.54
N ASN A 168 -11.92 2.13 1.55
CA ASN A 168 -12.98 2.67 0.69
C ASN A 168 -14.40 2.23 1.07
N ALA A 169 -14.55 1.02 1.61
CA ALA A 169 -15.85 0.42 1.90
C ALA A 169 -15.76 -0.57 3.09
N PRO A 170 -15.40 -0.12 4.31
CA PRO A 170 -15.23 -1.00 5.46
C PRO A 170 -16.50 -1.80 5.77
N LEU A 171 -16.33 -3.10 6.05
CA LEU A 171 -17.44 -3.96 6.47
C LEU A 171 -17.85 -3.65 7.92
N PRO A 172 -19.06 -4.05 8.35
CA PRO A 172 -19.49 -3.86 9.73
C PRO A 172 -18.46 -4.37 10.75
N GLY A 173 -18.05 -3.49 11.66
CA GLY A 173 -17.03 -3.78 12.69
C GLY A 173 -15.59 -3.48 12.25
N GLN A 174 -15.36 -3.12 10.99
CA GLN A 174 -14.06 -2.67 10.51
C GLN A 174 -13.93 -1.15 10.53
N LEU A 175 -12.77 -0.64 10.92
CA LEU A 175 -12.44 0.79 10.85
C LEU A 175 -10.93 0.95 10.63
N PRO A 176 -10.46 1.70 9.63
CA PRO A 176 -9.09 2.17 9.63
C PRO A 176 -8.88 3.09 10.85
N VAL A 177 -7.71 3.02 11.48
CA VAL A 177 -7.42 3.84 12.67
C VAL A 177 -6.27 4.76 12.37
N THR A 178 -5.12 4.19 12.00
CA THR A 178 -3.94 4.96 11.62
C THR A 178 -3.14 4.20 10.59
N PHE A 179 -2.44 4.94 9.73
CA PHE A 179 -1.35 4.37 8.98
C PHE A 179 -0.18 5.33 8.84
N ARG A 180 1.00 4.76 8.65
CA ARG A 180 2.22 5.46 8.30
C ARG A 180 2.90 4.71 7.18
N PHE A 181 3.19 5.41 6.10
CA PHE A 181 3.87 4.86 4.96
C PHE A 181 5.11 5.66 4.62
N ARG A 182 6.21 4.97 4.40
CA ARG A 182 7.46 5.58 3.95
C ARG A 182 8.04 4.78 2.82
N SER A 183 8.45 5.46 1.76
CA SER A 183 9.20 4.84 0.69
C SER A 183 10.31 5.76 0.19
N LEU A 184 11.42 5.14 -0.19
CA LEU A 184 12.44 5.75 -1.02
C LEU A 184 12.71 4.80 -2.18
N THR A 185 12.36 5.25 -3.38
CA THR A 185 12.49 4.47 -4.61
C THR A 185 13.38 5.18 -5.61
N CYS A 186 14.22 4.42 -6.29
CA CYS A 186 15.14 4.93 -7.29
C CYS A 186 14.75 4.42 -8.67
N GLY A 187 14.92 5.28 -9.66
CA GLY A 187 14.37 5.05 -10.98
C GLY A 187 14.73 6.14 -11.95
N THR A 188 13.93 6.26 -13.00
CA THR A 188 14.09 7.28 -14.04
C THR A 188 12.78 8.00 -14.32
N THR A 189 12.88 9.25 -14.74
CA THR A 189 11.80 9.99 -15.40
C THR A 189 11.63 9.50 -16.85
N PRO A 190 10.56 9.92 -17.57
CA PRO A 190 10.30 9.46 -18.95
C PRO A 190 11.40 9.75 -19.97
N ASP A 191 12.20 10.79 -19.74
CA ASP A 191 13.35 11.15 -20.57
C ASP A 191 14.61 10.33 -20.25
N GLY A 192 14.52 9.38 -19.31
CA GLY A 192 15.62 8.54 -18.85
C GLY A 192 16.50 9.20 -17.78
N THR A 193 16.19 10.41 -17.32
CA THR A 193 16.97 11.09 -16.28
C THR A 193 16.82 10.35 -14.94
N PRO A 194 17.92 10.01 -14.24
CA PRO A 194 17.85 9.40 -12.92
C PRO A 194 17.13 10.29 -11.90
N ALA A 195 16.19 9.69 -11.18
CA ALA A 195 15.36 10.37 -10.19
C ALA A 195 15.13 9.48 -8.97
N ARG A 196 14.57 10.09 -7.92
CA ARG A 196 14.04 9.42 -6.74
C ARG A 196 12.58 9.78 -6.52
N LEU A 197 11.82 8.81 -6.06
CA LEU A 197 10.48 8.99 -5.52
C LEU A 197 10.54 8.83 -4.00
N THR A 198 10.13 9.87 -3.28
CA THR A 198 10.05 9.87 -1.81
C THR A 198 8.58 9.92 -1.40
N ILE A 199 8.20 9.03 -0.48
CA ILE A 199 6.89 9.07 0.17
C ILE A 199 7.09 9.09 1.68
N ASP A 200 6.46 10.04 2.39
CA ASP A 200 6.30 10.02 3.85
C ASP A 200 4.88 10.49 4.19
N GLN A 201 4.04 9.54 4.56
CA GLN A 201 2.66 9.77 4.93
C GLN A 201 2.36 9.29 6.33
N VAL A 202 1.65 10.10 7.10
CA VAL A 202 1.13 9.72 8.41
C VAL A 202 -0.30 10.19 8.48
N CYS A 203 -1.24 9.26 8.47
CA CYS A 203 -2.66 9.55 8.48
C CYS A 203 -3.39 8.82 9.60
N SER A 204 -4.49 9.42 10.03
CA SER A 204 -5.40 8.88 11.03
C SER A 204 -6.84 9.15 10.62
N ASP A 205 -7.71 8.18 10.85
CA ASP A 205 -9.15 8.41 10.70
C ASP A 205 -9.68 9.04 11.99
N THR A 206 -10.37 10.18 11.88
CA THR A 206 -10.99 10.88 13.01
C THR A 206 -12.49 10.56 13.14
N GLY A 207 -13.02 9.64 12.34
CA GLY A 207 -14.45 9.35 12.21
C GLY A 207 -15.22 10.36 11.37
N SER A 208 -14.59 11.47 11.00
CA SER A 208 -15.11 12.49 10.07
C SER A 208 -14.39 12.48 8.72
N GLY A 209 -13.51 11.50 8.51
CA GLY A 209 -12.61 11.40 7.38
C GLY A 209 -11.16 11.23 7.81
N GLN A 210 -10.32 10.93 6.82
CA GLN A 210 -8.90 10.74 7.02
C GLN A 210 -8.17 12.09 7.09
N VAL A 211 -7.33 12.26 8.11
CA VAL A 211 -6.47 13.43 8.31
C VAL A 211 -5.02 12.99 8.25
N CYS A 212 -4.22 13.64 7.41
CA CYS A 212 -2.79 13.34 7.26
C CYS A 212 -1.93 14.47 7.86
N ALA A 213 -1.07 14.14 8.82
CA ALA A 213 -0.13 15.08 9.45
C ALA A 213 1.14 15.27 8.63
N ALA A 214 1.49 14.28 7.80
CA ALA A 214 2.50 14.36 6.76
C ALA A 214 1.94 13.70 5.50
N ALA A 215 2.17 14.30 4.35
CA ALA A 215 1.69 13.81 3.05
C ALA A 215 2.67 14.24 1.96
N VAL A 216 3.92 13.78 2.04
CA VAL A 216 4.92 14.02 0.99
C VAL A 216 4.85 12.89 -0.02
N VAL A 217 4.70 13.24 -1.29
CA VAL A 217 4.93 12.37 -2.46
C VAL A 217 5.71 13.22 -3.46
N GLU A 218 7.03 13.01 -3.55
CA GLU A 218 7.93 13.90 -4.29
C GLU A 218 8.81 13.12 -5.26
N ILE A 219 8.84 13.57 -6.51
CA ILE A 219 9.82 13.15 -7.51
C ILE A 219 10.92 14.21 -7.56
N ALA A 220 12.16 13.81 -7.32
CA ALA A 220 13.30 14.72 -7.33
C ALA A 220 14.47 14.14 -8.15
N PRO A 221 15.33 15.00 -8.75
CA PRO A 221 16.56 14.54 -9.38
C PRO A 221 17.44 13.76 -8.40
N LEU A 222 18.11 12.73 -8.90
CA LEU A 222 18.98 11.90 -8.09
C LEU A 222 20.32 12.62 -7.83
N ALA A 223 20.52 13.13 -6.62
CA ALA A 223 21.74 13.86 -6.24
C ALA A 223 22.98 12.97 -6.07
N SER A 224 22.78 11.68 -5.81
CA SER A 224 23.82 10.65 -5.68
C SER A 224 23.21 9.30 -6.02
N ALA A 225 24.02 8.35 -6.51
CA ALA A 225 23.55 6.97 -6.71
C ALA A 225 22.80 6.47 -5.46
N CYS A 226 21.70 5.78 -5.68
CA CYS A 226 21.03 5.11 -4.58
C CYS A 226 21.90 3.96 -4.12
N ASP A 227 22.02 3.80 -2.81
CA ASP A 227 22.69 2.64 -2.25
C ASP A 227 21.91 1.38 -2.66
N ASP A 228 22.56 0.52 -3.45
CA ASP A 228 22.08 -0.82 -3.79
C ASP A 228 22.17 -1.71 -2.54
N ASP A 229 21.18 -1.62 -1.65
CA ASP A 229 21.03 -2.50 -0.49
C ASP A 229 20.25 -3.79 -0.81
#